data_AF-A0A5N5D3T2-F1
#
_entry.id   AF-A0A5N5D3T2-F1
#
_cell.length_a   1.000
_cell.length_b   1.000
_cell.length_c   1.000
_cell.angle_alpha   90.00
_cell.angle_beta   90.00
_cell.angle_gamma   90.00
#
_symmetry.space_group_name_H-M   'P 1'
#
loop_
_entity.id
_entity.type
_entity.pdbx_description
1 polymer ?
#
loop_
_entity_poly.entity_id
_entity_poly.type
_entity_poly.pdbx_seq_one_letter_code
_entity_poly.pdbx_strand_id
1 'polypeptide(L)'
;MPDSNVTFRLRGIPSQYSTKNAVQELVERTLSIHPDTRFDVHSVAANPLEPTSRVATISFQVIPTSLSDRSKKEWVLEPQGDWYSDDIDGWRKPLVFDTHFSGFTPLQSTKQEDCEVDLIALSGLGGHAFGSFKQKNGPFMWLRDALPGDIPTARILIYGYNTTTVQSSSFQNLSDLGRALQTDIREISEPYRPIIFIGHSLGGLVIKQAIAKMSEDRYDQDVSILQSIAAFIFFGVPHQGMAVGSLVPLMGDQPNRALLESLGRNSDLLKRLQRDFDRAFGTEVPKVVSYFETITSPTAIKSEEKARTAQRVYPSDGENVRFRLPEGFRDGAPYTPLRSQGNRLDQTYGQLAMHNDNGWIHFSLEDETSSFTFTEGTKDSSPLPICTHTGNDGIQNNKWPEGEHYEIVPMCAQGMNLSLWRGSHEPGTQVRLYPRKPLRATSLWEIVDAGRGEYHIVSVNSGLYLCAEGFDIRKKIFGDVTGPDKINCRWNILPAGNGCHYITNVDADFYLNVAGSHSHEGSIVILWRPETRPNSQFMFKRAT
;
A
#
# COMPACT_ATOMS: atom_id res chain seq x y z
N MET A 1 14.78 22.21 -6.55
CA MET A 1 15.04 20.77 -6.34
C MET A 1 15.01 20.13 -7.72
N PRO A 2 16.03 19.38 -8.16
CA PRO A 2 15.96 18.69 -9.45
C PRO A 2 14.80 17.67 -9.41
N ASP A 3 13.94 17.69 -10.44
CA ASP A 3 12.68 16.94 -10.55
C ASP A 3 12.87 15.44 -10.77
N SER A 4 13.67 14.76 -9.95
CA SER A 4 14.15 13.39 -10.21
C SER A 4 13.10 12.27 -10.13
N ASN A 5 11.80 12.59 -9.99
CA ASN A 5 10.76 11.60 -9.67
C ASN A 5 9.49 11.69 -10.54
N VAL A 6 9.45 12.55 -11.58
CA VAL A 6 8.29 12.58 -12.49
C VAL A 6 8.32 11.36 -13.40
N THR A 7 7.20 10.63 -13.48
CA THR A 7 7.03 9.50 -14.39
C THR A 7 6.09 9.92 -15.52
N PHE A 8 6.54 9.74 -16.76
CA PHE A 8 5.77 9.95 -17.98
C PHE A 8 5.19 8.62 -18.46
N ARG A 9 3.99 8.67 -19.02
CA ARG A 9 3.46 7.64 -19.91
C ARG A 9 3.81 8.01 -21.35
N LEU A 10 4.45 7.10 -22.06
CA LEU A 10 4.72 7.21 -23.49
C LEU A 10 3.71 6.34 -24.24
N ARG A 11 2.95 6.94 -25.15
CA ARG A 11 1.95 6.29 -26.01
C ARG A 11 2.34 6.39 -27.49
N GLY A 12 1.72 5.54 -28.30
CA GLY A 12 1.92 5.51 -29.75
C GLY A 12 3.15 4.70 -30.17
N ILE A 13 3.82 4.01 -29.24
CA ILE A 13 5.02 3.21 -29.54
C ILE A 13 4.63 2.10 -30.53
N PRO A 14 5.37 1.90 -31.65
CA PRO A 14 5.05 0.83 -32.59
C PRO A 14 5.18 -0.56 -31.97
N SER A 15 4.36 -1.52 -32.40
CA SER A 15 4.30 -2.88 -31.83
C SER A 15 5.63 -3.65 -31.88
N GLN A 16 6.51 -3.36 -32.83
CA GLN A 16 7.85 -3.97 -32.94
C GLN A 16 8.80 -3.55 -31.80
N TYR A 17 8.60 -2.37 -31.20
CA TYR A 17 9.40 -1.89 -30.06
C TYR A 17 8.90 -2.52 -28.76
N SER A 18 9.13 -3.82 -28.63
CA SER A 18 8.62 -4.65 -27.53
C SER A 18 9.52 -4.71 -26.30
N THR A 19 10.78 -4.27 -26.41
CA THR A 19 11.77 -4.32 -25.33
C THR A 19 12.10 -2.92 -24.82
N LYS A 20 12.54 -2.83 -23.56
CA LYS A 20 12.99 -1.57 -22.93
C LYS A 20 14.10 -0.90 -23.74
N ASN A 21 15.07 -1.67 -24.23
CA ASN A 21 16.19 -1.15 -25.04
C ASN A 21 15.70 -0.56 -26.36
N ALA A 22 14.77 -1.24 -27.05
CA ALA A 22 14.21 -0.73 -28.29
C ALA A 22 13.46 0.59 -28.05
N VAL A 23 12.65 0.67 -26.99
CA VAL A 23 11.95 1.91 -26.61
C VAL A 23 12.95 3.01 -26.22
N GLN A 24 14.05 2.67 -25.55
CA GLN A 24 15.10 3.63 -25.21
C GLN A 24 15.71 4.23 -26.49
N GLU A 25 16.09 3.41 -27.46
CA GLU A 25 16.62 3.90 -28.75
C GLU A 25 15.63 4.81 -29.48
N LEU A 26 14.33 4.44 -29.47
CA LEU A 26 13.27 5.25 -30.06
C LEU A 26 13.20 6.64 -29.40
N VAL A 27 13.21 6.68 -28.06
CA VAL A 27 13.10 7.91 -27.28
C VAL A 27 14.34 8.80 -27.44
N GLU A 28 15.54 8.23 -27.43
CA GLU A 28 16.80 8.94 -27.68
C GLU A 28 16.79 9.65 -29.04
N ARG A 29 16.34 8.94 -30.08
CA ARG A 29 16.24 9.48 -31.44
C ARG A 29 15.16 10.56 -31.54
N THR A 30 13.97 10.33 -30.98
CA THR A 30 12.84 11.28 -31.08
C THR A 30 13.11 12.58 -30.32
N LEU A 31 13.68 12.50 -29.12
CA LEU A 31 13.89 13.67 -28.27
C LEU A 31 15.22 14.39 -28.58
N SER A 32 16.02 13.90 -29.53
CA SER A 32 17.36 14.42 -29.85
C SER A 32 18.21 14.60 -28.59
N ILE A 33 18.13 13.61 -27.69
CA ILE A 33 18.74 13.66 -26.37
C ILE A 33 20.26 13.52 -26.47
N HIS A 34 21.01 14.37 -25.76
CA HIS A 34 22.47 14.22 -25.65
C HIS A 34 22.81 12.89 -24.97
N PRO A 35 23.86 12.15 -25.42
CA PRO A 35 24.24 10.85 -24.85
C PRO A 35 24.42 10.79 -23.32
N ASP A 36 24.67 11.94 -22.69
CA ASP A 36 24.87 12.06 -21.24
C ASP A 36 23.56 12.14 -20.44
N THR A 37 22.42 12.33 -21.11
CA THR A 37 21.12 12.42 -20.45
C THR A 37 20.64 11.02 -20.09
N ARG A 38 20.46 10.78 -18.80
CA ARG A 38 20.02 9.48 -18.28
C ARG A 38 18.52 9.47 -18.05
N PHE A 39 17.86 8.44 -18.55
CA PHE A 39 16.46 8.15 -18.29
C PHE A 39 16.25 6.63 -18.23
N ASP A 40 15.17 6.23 -17.57
CA ASP A 40 14.83 4.84 -17.33
C ASP A 40 13.48 4.51 -17.95
N VAL A 41 13.45 3.45 -18.76
CA VAL A 41 12.21 2.82 -19.25
C VAL A 41 11.81 1.73 -18.25
N HIS A 42 10.79 2.01 -17.45
CA HIS A 42 10.37 1.13 -16.35
C HIS A 42 9.48 -0.01 -16.82
N SER A 43 8.62 0.24 -17.80
CA SER A 43 7.74 -0.78 -18.37
C SER A 43 7.45 -0.52 -19.84
N VAL A 44 7.12 -1.59 -20.56
CA VAL A 44 6.62 -1.58 -21.94
C VAL A 44 5.52 -2.64 -22.03
N ALA A 45 4.34 -2.27 -22.50
CA ALA A 45 3.20 -3.18 -22.59
C ALA A 45 2.36 -2.89 -23.84
N ALA A 46 1.65 -3.91 -24.34
CA ALA A 46 0.73 -3.74 -25.46
C ALA A 46 -0.42 -2.80 -25.08
N ASN A 47 -0.81 -1.90 -25.98
CA ASN A 47 -1.95 -1.03 -25.74
C ASN A 47 -3.25 -1.83 -25.96
N PRO A 48 -4.08 -2.03 -24.92
CA PRO A 48 -5.29 -2.83 -25.08
C PRO A 48 -6.35 -2.18 -25.98
N LEU A 49 -6.27 -0.86 -26.19
CA LEU A 49 -7.18 -0.12 -27.08
C LEU A 49 -6.68 -0.05 -28.53
N GLU A 50 -5.40 -0.37 -28.76
CA GLU A 50 -4.77 -0.25 -30.07
C GLU A 50 -3.70 -1.33 -30.21
N PRO A 51 -4.05 -2.53 -30.72
CA PRO A 51 -3.15 -3.69 -30.72
C PRO A 51 -1.85 -3.48 -31.50
N THR A 52 -1.82 -2.52 -32.43
CA THR A 52 -0.63 -2.16 -33.21
C THR A 52 0.29 -1.17 -32.49
N SER A 53 -0.09 -0.70 -31.29
CA SER A 53 0.73 0.19 -30.48
C SER A 53 1.01 -0.36 -29.08
N ARG A 54 2.01 0.25 -28.45
CA ARG A 54 2.49 -0.05 -27.11
C ARG A 54 2.50 1.22 -26.27
N VAL A 55 2.51 1.00 -24.97
CA VAL A 55 2.64 2.04 -23.95
C VAL A 55 3.85 1.72 -23.08
N ALA A 56 4.60 2.75 -22.69
CA ALA A 56 5.71 2.62 -21.76
C ALA A 56 5.60 3.62 -20.61
N THR A 57 6.22 3.30 -19.48
CA THR A 57 6.43 4.27 -18.39
C THR A 57 7.90 4.65 -18.29
N ILE A 58 8.19 5.94 -18.25
CA ILE A 58 9.54 6.50 -18.39
C ILE A 58 9.78 7.54 -17.30
N SER A 59 10.98 7.60 -16.73
CA SER A 59 11.40 8.74 -15.90
C SER A 59 12.74 9.29 -16.35
N PHE A 60 12.90 10.60 -16.27
CA PHE A 60 14.14 11.28 -16.61
C PHE A 60 14.84 11.76 -15.35
N GLN A 61 16.18 11.61 -15.29
CA GLN A 61 16.96 12.25 -14.24
C GLN A 61 16.94 13.78 -14.41
N VAL A 62 16.99 14.23 -15.67
CA VAL A 62 16.80 15.63 -16.08
C VAL A 62 15.80 15.65 -17.23
N ILE A 63 14.68 16.35 -17.05
CA ILE A 63 13.62 16.43 -18.05
C ILE A 63 14.14 17.15 -19.30
N PRO A 64 14.06 16.53 -20.50
CA PRO A 64 14.48 17.15 -21.76
C PRO A 64 13.73 18.44 -22.05
N THR A 65 14.37 19.38 -22.76
CA THR A 65 13.76 20.69 -23.09
C THR A 65 12.43 20.56 -23.82
N SER A 66 12.30 19.57 -24.71
CA SER A 66 11.07 19.23 -25.43
C SER A 66 9.89 18.85 -24.52
N LEU A 67 10.16 18.39 -23.30
CA LEU A 67 9.16 17.99 -22.28
C LEU A 67 9.16 18.94 -21.07
N SER A 68 9.89 20.06 -21.13
CA SER A 68 10.15 20.92 -19.96
C SER A 68 9.03 21.92 -19.65
N ASP A 69 8.08 22.14 -20.57
CA ASP A 69 6.97 23.08 -20.39
C ASP A 69 5.98 22.60 -19.32
N ARG A 70 6.19 23.05 -18.08
CA ARG A 70 5.42 22.63 -16.89
C ARG A 70 3.94 23.03 -16.93
N SER A 71 3.53 23.90 -17.85
CA SER A 71 2.10 24.22 -18.02
C SER A 71 1.33 23.09 -18.71
N LYS A 72 2.04 22.24 -19.46
CA LYS A 72 1.48 21.10 -20.17
C LYS A 72 1.49 19.85 -19.30
N LYS A 73 0.56 18.95 -19.61
CA LYS A 73 0.50 17.59 -19.08
C LYS A 73 0.63 16.53 -20.17
N GLU A 74 0.72 16.97 -21.42
CA GLU A 74 0.81 16.14 -22.61
C GLU A 74 1.67 16.86 -23.66
N TRP A 75 2.55 16.11 -24.32
CA TRP A 75 3.45 16.55 -25.37
C TRP A 75 3.36 15.56 -26.52
N VAL A 76 2.98 16.05 -27.69
CA VAL A 76 2.86 15.27 -28.92
C VAL A 76 4.09 15.55 -29.77
N LEU A 77 4.82 14.48 -30.13
CA LEU A 77 6.04 14.55 -30.92
C LEU A 77 5.81 13.81 -32.23
N GLU A 78 5.81 14.60 -33.31
CA GLU A 78 5.66 14.06 -34.64
C GLU A 78 6.93 13.34 -35.11
N PRO A 79 6.78 12.25 -35.89
CA PRO A 79 7.81 11.73 -36.77
C PRO A 79 8.67 12.80 -37.46
N GLN A 80 10.01 12.76 -37.33
CA GLN A 80 10.91 13.59 -38.13
C GLN A 80 11.92 12.75 -38.93
N GLY A 81 11.93 12.89 -40.27
CA GLY A 81 12.98 12.39 -41.19
C GLY A 81 12.51 11.47 -42.33
N ASP A 82 13.35 11.33 -43.37
CA ASP A 82 13.12 10.52 -44.60
C ASP A 82 13.21 8.99 -44.39
N TRP A 83 13.50 8.54 -43.16
CA TRP A 83 13.62 7.12 -42.78
C TRP A 83 12.31 6.52 -42.24
N TYR A 84 11.22 7.30 -42.26
CA TYR A 84 9.86 6.77 -42.32
C TYR A 84 9.62 6.21 -43.73
N SER A 85 10.43 5.24 -44.15
CA SER A 85 10.27 4.61 -45.46
C SER A 85 9.05 3.69 -45.44
N ASP A 86 8.44 3.54 -46.61
CA ASP A 86 7.26 2.72 -46.92
C ASP A 86 7.36 1.23 -46.52
N ASP A 87 8.42 0.80 -45.83
CA ASP A 87 8.68 -0.58 -45.41
C ASP A 87 8.10 -0.94 -44.03
N ILE A 88 7.64 0.05 -43.24
CA ILE A 88 6.91 -0.18 -41.98
C ILE A 88 5.46 0.22 -42.20
N ASP A 89 4.61 -0.72 -42.64
CA ASP A 89 3.15 -0.59 -42.85
C ASP A 89 2.52 0.67 -42.21
N GLY A 90 2.64 1.82 -42.88
CA GLY A 90 1.95 3.06 -42.56
C GLY A 90 2.14 3.65 -41.14
N TRP A 91 3.19 3.36 -40.38
CA TRP A 91 3.34 3.97 -39.04
C TRP A 91 3.69 5.46 -39.12
N ARG A 92 2.66 6.31 -39.04
CA ARG A 92 2.75 7.79 -39.04
C ARG A 92 2.20 8.42 -37.75
N LYS A 93 2.05 7.64 -36.68
CA LYS A 93 1.41 8.11 -35.45
C LYS A 93 2.42 8.86 -34.57
N PRO A 94 2.04 10.00 -33.97
CA PRO A 94 2.94 10.72 -33.09
C PRO A 94 3.20 9.94 -31.81
N LEU A 95 4.39 10.14 -31.25
CA LEU A 95 4.70 9.70 -29.89
C LEU A 95 4.15 10.73 -28.92
N VAL A 96 3.36 10.26 -27.96
CA VAL A 96 2.71 11.14 -26.98
C VAL A 96 3.26 10.84 -25.60
N PHE A 97 3.90 11.84 -25.01
CA PHE A 97 4.30 11.83 -23.61
C PHE A 97 3.20 12.50 -22.79
N ASP A 98 2.72 11.85 -21.74
CA ASP A 98 1.79 12.46 -20.80
C ASP A 98 2.13 12.16 -19.35
N THR A 99 1.73 13.07 -18.45
CA THR A 99 1.90 12.90 -17.01
C THR A 99 0.56 12.80 -16.29
N HIS A 100 -0.57 12.69 -16.99
CA HIS A 100 -1.89 12.64 -16.35
C HIS A 100 -2.45 11.22 -16.27
N PHE A 101 -2.00 10.30 -17.13
CA PHE A 101 -2.39 8.89 -17.12
C PHE A 101 -3.91 8.67 -17.25
N SER A 102 -4.62 9.51 -18.01
CA SER A 102 -6.06 9.34 -18.24
C SER A 102 -6.34 8.13 -19.14
N GLY A 103 -7.45 7.45 -18.89
CA GLY A 103 -7.78 6.18 -19.52
C GLY A 103 -6.89 5.03 -19.03
N PHE A 104 -6.91 3.93 -19.77
CA PHE A 104 -6.08 2.77 -19.45
C PHE A 104 -4.59 3.04 -19.65
N THR A 105 -3.79 2.58 -18.70
CA THR A 105 -2.35 2.46 -18.82
C THR A 105 -1.93 1.06 -18.44
N PRO A 106 -1.47 0.23 -19.40
CA PRO A 106 -0.89 -1.05 -19.08
C PRO A 106 0.49 -0.86 -18.46
N LEU A 107 0.70 -1.44 -17.29
CA LEU A 107 1.93 -1.33 -16.51
C LEU A 107 2.86 -2.50 -16.74
N GLN A 108 2.30 -3.66 -17.04
CA GLN A 108 3.02 -4.86 -17.44
C GLN A 108 2.06 -5.74 -18.24
N SER A 109 2.55 -6.32 -19.32
CA SER A 109 1.86 -7.41 -20.01
C SER A 109 2.88 -8.49 -20.38
N THR A 110 2.58 -9.74 -20.06
CA THR A 110 3.05 -10.88 -20.86
C THR A 110 2.51 -10.75 -22.29
N LYS A 111 2.89 -11.64 -23.21
CA LYS A 111 2.21 -11.66 -24.51
C LYS A 111 0.71 -11.83 -24.26
N GLN A 112 -0.13 -11.17 -25.05
CA GLN A 112 -1.59 -11.17 -24.83
C GLN A 112 -2.16 -12.60 -24.72
N GLU A 113 -1.55 -13.53 -25.45
CA GLU A 113 -1.84 -14.97 -25.50
C GLU A 113 -1.49 -15.72 -24.19
N ASP A 114 -0.55 -15.20 -23.41
CA ASP A 114 -0.05 -15.80 -22.15
C ASP A 114 -0.72 -15.18 -20.91
N CYS A 115 -1.60 -14.20 -21.12
CA CYS A 115 -2.27 -13.54 -20.00
C CYS A 115 -3.49 -14.36 -19.58
N GLU A 116 -3.67 -14.54 -18.28
CA GLU A 116 -4.76 -15.35 -17.70
C GLU A 116 -5.73 -14.52 -16.86
N VAL A 117 -5.37 -13.29 -16.50
CA VAL A 117 -6.20 -12.44 -15.62
C VAL A 117 -5.95 -10.95 -15.88
N ASP A 118 -7.01 -10.16 -15.84
CA ASP A 118 -6.94 -8.70 -15.85
C ASP A 118 -6.99 -8.14 -14.44
N LEU A 119 -6.03 -7.27 -14.12
CA LEU A 119 -5.97 -6.53 -12.86
C LEU A 119 -6.13 -5.04 -13.14
N ILE A 120 -7.28 -4.46 -12.78
CA ILE A 120 -7.63 -3.07 -13.11
C ILE A 120 -7.69 -2.22 -11.84
N ALA A 121 -6.76 -1.29 -11.70
CA ALA A 121 -6.63 -0.44 -10.52
C ALA A 121 -7.06 1.02 -10.74
N LEU A 122 -7.87 1.55 -9.82
CA LEU A 122 -8.41 2.91 -9.84
C LEU A 122 -8.04 3.68 -8.58
N SER A 123 -7.52 4.90 -8.76
CA SER A 123 -7.17 5.81 -7.68
C SER A 123 -8.39 6.49 -7.04
N GLY A 124 -8.17 7.24 -5.96
CA GLY A 124 -9.22 7.96 -5.22
C GLY A 124 -9.51 9.37 -5.75
N LEU A 125 -10.39 10.10 -5.04
CA LEU A 125 -10.77 11.47 -5.39
C LEU A 125 -9.55 12.40 -5.35
N GLY A 126 -9.30 13.13 -6.44
CA GLY A 126 -8.14 14.02 -6.56
C GLY A 126 -6.79 13.29 -6.59
N GLY A 127 -6.77 11.96 -6.53
CA GLY A 127 -5.56 11.15 -6.59
C GLY A 127 -5.06 11.02 -8.03
N HIS A 128 -3.74 11.09 -8.20
CA HIS A 128 -3.11 10.84 -9.49
C HIS A 128 -3.12 9.33 -9.79
N ALA A 129 -3.55 8.92 -10.99
CA ALA A 129 -3.73 7.50 -11.33
C ALA A 129 -2.47 6.65 -11.11
N PHE A 130 -1.31 7.10 -11.61
CA PHE A 130 -0.03 6.45 -11.33
C PHE A 130 0.48 6.69 -9.90
N GLY A 131 0.51 7.95 -9.45
CA GLY A 131 1.07 8.36 -8.18
C GLY A 131 0.41 7.75 -6.93
N SER A 132 -0.87 7.39 -6.99
CA SER A 132 -1.60 6.81 -5.83
C SER A 132 -1.07 5.43 -5.40
N PHE A 133 -0.37 4.75 -6.31
CA PHE A 133 0.24 3.43 -6.07
C PHE A 133 1.78 3.50 -6.06
N LYS A 134 2.35 4.71 -6.12
CA LYS A 134 3.79 4.98 -6.11
C LYS A 134 4.25 5.36 -4.72
N GLN A 135 5.42 4.88 -4.31
CA GLN A 135 6.10 5.27 -3.09
C GLN A 135 6.30 6.79 -3.05
N LYS A 136 6.02 7.40 -1.89
CA LYS A 136 6.28 8.81 -1.64
C LYS A 136 7.77 9.11 -1.81
N ASN A 137 8.10 10.09 -2.65
CA ASN A 137 9.48 10.53 -2.94
C ASN A 137 10.42 9.44 -3.49
N GLY A 138 9.88 8.29 -3.92
CA GLY A 138 10.65 7.20 -4.52
C GLY A 138 10.12 6.82 -5.90
N PRO A 139 10.90 6.11 -6.72
CA PRO A 139 10.46 5.70 -8.07
C PRO A 139 9.56 4.46 -8.05
N PHE A 140 9.54 3.72 -6.94
CA PHE A 140 8.89 2.42 -6.81
C PHE A 140 7.37 2.54 -6.86
N MET A 141 6.72 1.74 -7.70
CA MET A 141 5.28 1.67 -7.89
C MET A 141 4.87 0.20 -7.88
N TRP A 142 4.23 -0.26 -6.82
CA TRP A 142 4.15 -1.70 -6.53
C TRP A 142 3.36 -2.51 -7.58
N LEU A 143 2.34 -1.91 -8.22
CA LEU A 143 1.61 -2.56 -9.32
C LEU A 143 2.50 -2.80 -10.55
N ARG A 144 3.52 -1.95 -10.76
CA ARG A 144 4.47 -2.05 -11.88
C ARG A 144 5.72 -2.84 -11.51
N ASP A 145 6.22 -2.68 -10.28
CA ASP A 145 7.58 -3.11 -9.92
C ASP A 145 7.63 -4.39 -9.07
N ALA A 146 6.52 -4.78 -8.42
CA ALA A 146 6.47 -5.98 -7.56
C ALA A 146 5.42 -6.98 -8.03
N LEU A 147 4.17 -6.54 -8.21
CA LEU A 147 3.04 -7.40 -8.56
C LEU A 147 3.28 -8.29 -9.79
N PRO A 148 3.99 -7.85 -10.85
CA PRO A 148 4.25 -8.73 -11.98
C PRO A 148 5.22 -9.88 -11.69
N GLY A 149 6.02 -9.79 -10.63
CA GLY A 149 6.83 -10.92 -10.15
C GLY A 149 5.98 -11.96 -9.42
N ASP A 150 4.93 -11.52 -8.72
CA ASP A 150 4.01 -12.39 -7.97
C ASP A 150 2.96 -13.04 -8.88
N ILE A 151 2.49 -12.30 -9.90
CA ILE A 151 1.49 -12.77 -10.87
C ILE A 151 1.94 -12.47 -12.30
N PRO A 152 2.90 -13.25 -12.85
CA PRO A 152 3.48 -12.98 -14.17
C PRO A 152 2.47 -13.04 -15.31
N THR A 153 1.42 -13.87 -15.19
CA THR A 153 0.38 -14.04 -16.21
C THR A 153 -0.72 -12.97 -16.14
N ALA A 154 -0.57 -11.92 -15.31
CA ALA A 154 -1.55 -10.85 -15.22
C ALA A 154 -1.30 -9.71 -16.22
N ARG A 155 -2.37 -9.19 -16.84
CA ARG A 155 -2.39 -7.89 -17.50
C ARG A 155 -2.77 -6.84 -16.46
N ILE A 156 -1.77 -6.07 -16.04
CA ILE A 156 -1.94 -5.08 -14.97
C ILE A 156 -2.17 -3.71 -15.59
N LEU A 157 -3.34 -3.13 -15.29
CA LEU A 157 -3.83 -1.87 -15.82
C LEU A 157 -4.12 -0.91 -14.68
N ILE A 158 -3.73 0.36 -14.84
CA ILE A 158 -4.34 1.45 -14.08
C ILE A 158 -5.31 2.21 -14.99
N TYR A 159 -6.38 2.74 -14.40
CA TYR A 159 -7.34 3.57 -15.11
C TYR A 159 -7.42 4.96 -14.47
N GLY A 160 -7.01 5.99 -15.22
CA GLY A 160 -7.08 7.37 -14.78
C GLY A 160 -8.34 8.07 -15.26
N TYR A 161 -8.97 8.83 -14.38
CA TYR A 161 -10.17 9.61 -14.67
C TYR A 161 -10.05 11.00 -14.07
N ASN A 162 -10.69 11.99 -14.71
CA ASN A 162 -10.61 13.37 -14.27
C ASN A 162 -11.80 13.74 -13.39
N THR A 163 -11.54 14.06 -12.12
CA THR A 163 -12.58 14.52 -11.17
C THR A 163 -12.72 16.05 -11.11
N THR A 164 -11.87 16.82 -11.81
CA THR A 164 -11.84 18.29 -11.72
C THR A 164 -12.63 19.00 -12.81
N THR A 165 -12.99 18.32 -13.90
CA THR A 165 -13.71 18.92 -15.05
C THR A 165 -15.23 18.77 -14.99
N VAL A 166 -15.76 18.15 -13.94
CA VAL A 166 -17.17 17.80 -13.86
C VAL A 166 -17.94 18.90 -13.12
N GLN A 167 -18.53 19.82 -13.87
CA GLN A 167 -19.28 21.00 -13.36
C GLN A 167 -20.75 20.69 -13.00
N SER A 168 -21.16 19.41 -13.01
CA SER A 168 -22.55 18.97 -12.78
C SER A 168 -22.79 18.52 -11.33
N SER A 169 -24.06 18.20 -11.03
CA SER A 169 -24.45 17.69 -9.71
C SER A 169 -23.67 16.42 -9.36
N SER A 170 -23.39 16.21 -8.08
CA SER A 170 -22.59 15.08 -7.58
C SER A 170 -23.05 13.70 -8.04
N PHE A 171 -24.36 13.51 -8.16
CA PHE A 171 -24.96 12.28 -8.69
C PHE A 171 -24.60 12.05 -10.15
N GLN A 172 -24.71 13.11 -10.97
CA GLN A 172 -24.29 13.08 -12.37
C GLN A 172 -22.78 12.79 -12.44
N ASN A 173 -21.96 13.38 -11.56
CA ASN A 173 -20.51 13.15 -11.57
C ASN A 173 -20.12 11.69 -11.36
N LEU A 174 -20.64 11.03 -10.33
CA LEU A 174 -20.33 9.61 -10.10
C LEU A 174 -20.91 8.73 -11.23
N SER A 175 -22.11 9.06 -11.68
CA SER A 175 -22.76 8.37 -12.80
C SER A 175 -21.91 8.44 -14.07
N ASP A 176 -21.45 9.63 -14.45
CA ASP A 176 -20.65 9.88 -15.65
C ASP A 176 -19.31 9.16 -15.58
N LEU A 177 -18.64 9.18 -14.42
CA LEU A 177 -17.40 8.43 -14.20
C LEU A 177 -17.61 6.91 -14.35
N GLY A 178 -18.70 6.37 -13.80
CA GLY A 178 -19.03 4.95 -13.97
C GLY A 178 -19.40 4.60 -15.41
N ARG A 179 -20.06 5.50 -16.15
CA ARG A 179 -20.37 5.29 -17.58
C ARG A 179 -19.11 5.32 -18.44
N ALA A 180 -18.19 6.26 -18.18
CA ALA A 180 -16.91 6.31 -18.86
C ALA A 180 -16.10 5.03 -18.63
N LEU A 181 -16.00 4.58 -17.38
CA LEU A 181 -15.32 3.32 -17.06
C LEU A 181 -16.00 2.10 -17.73
N GLN A 182 -17.34 2.03 -17.71
CA GLN A 182 -18.10 0.97 -18.39
C GLN A 182 -17.76 0.92 -19.89
N THR A 183 -17.81 2.07 -20.58
CA THR A 183 -17.47 2.16 -22.00
C THR A 183 -16.05 1.69 -22.26
N ASP A 184 -15.08 2.18 -21.48
CA ASP A 184 -13.68 1.85 -21.71
C ASP A 184 -13.39 0.37 -21.41
N ILE A 185 -14.01 -0.23 -20.37
CA ILE A 185 -13.85 -1.67 -20.08
C ILE A 185 -14.33 -2.53 -21.25
N ARG A 186 -15.44 -2.16 -21.91
CA ARG A 186 -15.95 -2.90 -23.09
C ARG A 186 -14.92 -2.95 -24.21
N GLU A 187 -14.15 -1.89 -24.42
CA GLU A 187 -13.14 -1.84 -25.47
C GLU A 187 -11.95 -2.78 -25.21
N ILE A 188 -11.66 -3.09 -23.95
CA ILE A 188 -10.49 -3.90 -23.56
C ILE A 188 -10.83 -5.30 -23.07
N SER A 189 -12.11 -5.57 -22.80
CA SER A 189 -12.57 -6.83 -22.23
C SER A 189 -12.42 -7.96 -23.24
N GLU A 190 -11.86 -9.08 -22.78
CA GLU A 190 -11.84 -10.31 -23.55
C GLU A 190 -12.78 -11.34 -22.93
N PRO A 191 -13.55 -12.09 -23.75
CA PRO A 191 -14.42 -13.13 -23.23
C PRO A 191 -13.67 -14.13 -22.35
N TYR A 192 -14.26 -14.50 -21.22
CA TYR A 192 -13.78 -15.55 -20.30
C TYR A 192 -12.47 -15.27 -19.57
N ARG A 193 -11.84 -14.10 -19.76
CA ARG A 193 -10.63 -13.70 -19.02
C ARG A 193 -11.05 -13.12 -17.65
N PRO A 194 -10.72 -13.76 -16.52
CA PRO A 194 -11.04 -13.25 -15.20
C PRO A 194 -10.59 -11.81 -14.97
N ILE A 195 -11.44 -10.99 -14.34
CA ILE A 195 -11.17 -9.59 -14.00
C ILE A 195 -11.14 -9.42 -12.49
N ILE A 196 -10.08 -8.78 -12.00
CA ILE A 196 -9.92 -8.35 -10.61
C ILE A 196 -9.83 -6.83 -10.58
N PHE A 197 -10.74 -6.19 -9.86
CA PHE A 197 -10.72 -4.75 -9.66
C PHE A 197 -10.02 -4.37 -8.35
N ILE A 198 -9.15 -3.36 -8.42
CA ILE A 198 -8.55 -2.72 -7.25
C ILE A 198 -9.07 -1.28 -7.18
N GLY A 199 -9.88 -0.98 -6.16
CA GLY A 199 -10.49 0.33 -5.99
C GLY A 199 -9.97 1.04 -4.74
N HIS A 200 -9.35 2.21 -4.91
CA HIS A 200 -8.98 3.08 -3.78
C HIS A 200 -10.00 4.19 -3.58
N SER A 201 -10.49 4.38 -2.35
CA SER A 201 -11.35 5.51 -1.99
C SER A 201 -12.50 5.69 -3.01
N LEU A 202 -12.65 6.85 -3.65
CA LEU A 202 -13.64 7.09 -4.70
C LEU A 202 -13.55 6.09 -5.87
N GLY A 203 -12.37 5.59 -6.23
CA GLY A 203 -12.19 4.64 -7.33
C GLY A 203 -13.01 3.37 -7.14
N GLY A 204 -13.16 2.89 -5.90
CA GLY A 204 -14.03 1.76 -5.58
C GLY A 204 -15.52 2.06 -5.80
N LEU A 205 -15.95 3.31 -5.58
CA LEU A 205 -17.33 3.72 -5.89
C LEU A 205 -17.55 3.86 -7.40
N VAL A 206 -16.55 4.34 -8.14
CA VAL A 206 -16.61 4.41 -9.62
C VAL A 206 -16.73 3.00 -10.20
N ILE A 207 -15.96 2.03 -9.69
CA ILE A 207 -16.11 0.61 -10.04
C ILE A 207 -17.55 0.14 -9.78
N LYS A 208 -18.05 0.29 -8.55
CA LYS A 208 -19.43 -0.11 -8.21
C LYS A 208 -20.47 0.53 -9.14
N GLN A 209 -20.27 1.78 -9.52
CA GLN A 209 -21.17 2.50 -10.40
C GLN A 209 -21.14 2.00 -11.84
N ALA A 210 -19.96 1.59 -12.36
CA ALA A 210 -19.83 0.94 -13.65
C ALA A 210 -20.54 -0.43 -13.66
N ILE A 211 -20.34 -1.24 -12.61
CA ILE A 211 -21.02 -2.53 -12.43
C ILE A 211 -22.54 -2.38 -12.38
N ALA A 212 -23.05 -1.42 -11.61
CA ALA A 212 -24.48 -1.15 -11.55
C ALA A 212 -25.05 -0.78 -12.94
N LYS A 213 -24.32 0.00 -13.73
CA LYS A 213 -24.71 0.34 -15.11
C LYS A 213 -24.68 -0.86 -16.04
N MET A 214 -23.67 -1.70 -15.97
CA MET A 214 -23.59 -2.94 -16.75
C MET A 214 -24.80 -3.83 -16.49
N SER A 215 -25.19 -3.96 -15.21
CA SER A 215 -26.37 -4.73 -14.82
C SER A 215 -27.70 -4.11 -15.22
N GLU A 216 -27.77 -2.78 -15.33
CA GLU A 216 -28.95 -2.04 -15.73
C GLU A 216 -29.15 -2.09 -17.25
N ASP A 217 -28.09 -1.80 -18.00
CA ASP A 217 -28.10 -1.73 -19.46
C ASP A 217 -28.28 -3.12 -20.09
N ARG A 218 -27.74 -4.17 -19.47
CA ARG A 218 -27.90 -5.60 -19.87
C ARG A 218 -27.52 -5.90 -21.32
N TYR A 219 -26.54 -5.19 -21.88
CA TYR A 219 -25.96 -5.60 -23.16
C TYR A 219 -25.24 -6.95 -22.99
N ASP A 220 -25.24 -7.80 -24.01
CA ASP A 220 -24.60 -9.14 -23.94
C ASP A 220 -23.12 -9.06 -23.52
N GLN A 221 -22.42 -8.03 -23.98
CA GLN A 221 -21.03 -7.76 -23.60
C GLN A 221 -20.90 -7.41 -22.10
N ASP A 222 -21.82 -6.60 -21.56
CA ASP A 222 -21.83 -6.27 -20.14
C ASP A 222 -22.08 -7.50 -19.27
N VAL A 223 -22.99 -8.38 -19.70
CA VAL A 223 -23.27 -9.65 -19.00
C VAL A 223 -22.02 -10.53 -18.99
N SER A 224 -21.33 -10.65 -20.12
CA SER A 224 -20.07 -11.40 -20.23
C SER A 224 -18.97 -10.82 -19.35
N ILE A 225 -18.84 -9.50 -19.30
CA ILE A 225 -17.89 -8.81 -18.41
C ILE A 225 -18.24 -9.12 -16.96
N LEU A 226 -19.50 -8.96 -16.54
CA LEU A 226 -19.94 -9.24 -15.17
C LEU A 226 -19.64 -10.69 -14.75
N GLN A 227 -19.87 -11.65 -15.64
CA GLN A 227 -19.55 -13.07 -15.42
C GLN A 227 -18.04 -13.35 -15.33
N SER A 228 -17.23 -12.50 -15.95
CA SER A 228 -15.76 -12.62 -15.92
C SER A 228 -15.16 -11.98 -14.66
N ILE A 229 -15.93 -11.24 -13.85
CA ILE A 229 -15.38 -10.62 -12.63
C ILE A 229 -15.19 -11.67 -11.54
N ALA A 230 -13.93 -11.89 -11.17
CA ALA A 230 -13.56 -12.86 -10.13
C ALA A 230 -13.49 -12.23 -8.73
N ALA A 231 -13.00 -11.00 -8.63
CA ALA A 231 -12.80 -10.36 -7.33
C ALA A 231 -12.77 -8.82 -7.36
N PHE A 232 -13.02 -8.24 -6.18
CA PHE A 232 -12.84 -6.84 -5.85
C PHE A 232 -11.93 -6.70 -4.64
N ILE A 233 -10.96 -5.80 -4.74
CA ILE A 233 -10.03 -5.42 -3.68
C ILE A 233 -10.24 -3.93 -3.44
N PHE A 234 -10.87 -3.58 -2.33
CA PHE A 234 -11.20 -2.20 -1.99
C PHE A 234 -10.30 -1.67 -0.88
N PHE A 235 -9.79 -0.46 -1.05
CA PHE A 235 -8.90 0.21 -0.10
C PHE A 235 -9.50 1.55 0.31
N GLY A 236 -9.91 1.68 1.57
CA GLY A 236 -10.48 2.91 2.14
C GLY A 236 -11.72 3.42 1.39
N VAL A 237 -12.48 2.52 0.74
CA VAL A 237 -13.65 2.90 -0.06
C VAL A 237 -14.81 3.23 0.89
N PRO A 238 -15.42 4.43 0.80
CA PRO A 238 -16.46 4.84 1.73
C PRO A 238 -17.82 4.22 1.34
N HIS A 239 -17.94 2.90 1.40
CA HIS A 239 -19.14 2.16 0.98
C HIS A 239 -20.42 2.62 1.70
N GLN A 240 -20.30 3.05 2.97
CA GLN A 240 -21.41 3.53 3.80
C GLN A 240 -21.35 5.05 4.05
N GLY A 241 -20.48 5.74 3.34
CA GLY A 241 -20.20 7.16 3.51
C GLY A 241 -19.06 7.45 4.48
N MET A 242 -18.67 8.72 4.52
CA MET A 242 -17.53 9.21 5.31
C MET A 242 -17.85 10.55 5.99
N ALA A 243 -16.99 10.94 6.93
CA ALA A 243 -17.11 12.22 7.64
C ALA A 243 -16.60 13.38 6.77
N VAL A 244 -17.43 13.82 5.83
CA VAL A 244 -17.08 14.82 4.81
C VAL A 244 -16.72 16.20 5.39
N GLY A 245 -17.27 16.57 6.55
CA GLY A 245 -17.05 17.88 7.17
C GLY A 245 -15.57 18.22 7.43
N SER A 246 -14.75 17.20 7.72
CA SER A 246 -13.29 17.34 7.91
C SER A 246 -12.50 17.53 6.60
N LEU A 247 -13.11 17.19 5.47
CA LEU A 247 -12.48 17.17 4.14
C LEU A 247 -12.98 18.31 3.24
N VAL A 248 -14.17 18.86 3.50
CA VAL A 248 -14.70 20.05 2.80
C VAL A 248 -13.71 21.24 2.82
N PRO A 249 -13.02 21.54 3.94
CA PRO A 249 -12.03 22.64 3.98
C PRO A 249 -10.84 22.44 3.03
N LEU A 250 -10.46 21.19 2.72
CA LEU A 250 -9.39 20.87 1.75
C LEU A 250 -9.78 21.18 0.31
N MET A 251 -11.08 21.28 0.04
CA MET A 251 -11.61 21.38 -1.32
C MET A 251 -11.92 22.80 -1.76
N GLY A 252 -12.04 23.77 -0.84
CA GLY A 252 -12.38 25.15 -1.20
C GLY A 252 -13.63 25.22 -2.09
N ASP A 253 -13.51 25.91 -3.25
CA ASP A 253 -14.57 26.03 -4.27
C ASP A 253 -14.35 25.08 -5.46
N GLN A 254 -13.59 23.99 -5.28
CA GLN A 254 -13.31 23.06 -6.35
C GLN A 254 -14.59 22.33 -6.83
N PRO A 255 -14.70 21.99 -8.13
CA PRO A 255 -15.88 21.35 -8.71
C PRO A 255 -16.30 20.02 -8.06
N ASN A 256 -15.34 19.34 -7.43
CA ASN A 256 -15.56 18.05 -6.77
C ASN A 256 -16.15 18.16 -5.34
N ARG A 257 -16.39 19.37 -4.81
CA ARG A 257 -16.98 19.55 -3.48
C ARG A 257 -18.38 18.94 -3.37
N ALA A 258 -19.22 19.15 -4.38
CA ALA A 258 -20.57 18.56 -4.38
C ALA A 258 -20.50 17.03 -4.34
N LEU A 259 -19.56 16.44 -5.09
CA LEU A 259 -19.30 15.00 -5.07
C LEU A 259 -18.86 14.55 -3.69
N LEU A 260 -17.92 15.25 -3.05
CA LEU A 260 -17.49 14.91 -1.70
C LEU A 260 -18.66 14.98 -0.70
N GLU A 261 -19.47 16.04 -0.72
CA GLU A 261 -20.60 16.21 0.19
C GLU A 261 -21.66 15.09 0.05
N SER A 262 -21.87 14.56 -1.16
CA SER A 262 -22.79 13.43 -1.38
C SER A 262 -22.27 12.09 -0.85
N LEU A 263 -20.99 12.01 -0.49
CA LEU A 263 -20.38 10.84 0.17
C LEU A 263 -20.51 10.89 1.70
N GLY A 264 -21.32 11.81 2.24
CA GLY A 264 -21.61 11.88 3.67
C GLY A 264 -22.19 10.59 4.25
N ARG A 265 -22.12 10.45 5.59
CA ARG A 265 -22.79 9.36 6.31
C ARG A 265 -24.28 9.31 5.96
N ASN A 266 -24.83 8.11 5.87
CA ASN A 266 -26.24 7.86 5.52
C ASN A 266 -26.67 8.29 4.10
N SER A 267 -25.72 8.55 3.21
CA SER A 267 -26.01 8.92 1.81
C SER A 267 -26.92 7.91 1.12
N ASP A 268 -28.08 8.37 0.65
CA ASP A 268 -29.01 7.55 -0.12
C ASP A 268 -28.43 7.14 -1.48
N LEU A 269 -27.50 7.94 -2.01
CA LEU A 269 -26.73 7.57 -3.20
C LEU A 269 -25.93 6.29 -2.93
N LEU A 270 -25.19 6.23 -1.83
CA LEU A 270 -24.36 5.08 -1.50
C LEU A 270 -25.17 3.85 -1.15
N LYS A 271 -26.30 4.01 -0.46
CA LYS A 271 -27.24 2.90 -0.20
C LYS A 271 -27.82 2.33 -1.50
N ARG A 272 -28.26 3.18 -2.44
CA ARG A 272 -28.74 2.74 -3.75
C ARG A 272 -27.64 2.04 -4.53
N LEU A 273 -26.47 2.65 -4.61
CA LEU A 273 -25.31 2.09 -5.31
C LEU A 273 -24.91 0.72 -4.77
N GLN A 274 -24.89 0.54 -3.45
CA GLN A 274 -24.60 -0.75 -2.83
C GLN A 274 -25.62 -1.81 -3.25
N ARG A 275 -26.91 -1.50 -3.14
CA ARG A 275 -28.00 -2.41 -3.54
C ARG A 275 -27.93 -2.78 -5.03
N ASP A 276 -27.65 -1.81 -5.89
CA ASP A 276 -27.62 -2.01 -7.33
C ASP A 276 -26.36 -2.80 -7.74
N PHE A 277 -25.24 -2.60 -7.03
CA PHE A 277 -24.03 -3.43 -7.14
C PHE A 277 -24.29 -4.88 -6.71
N ASP A 278 -24.94 -5.11 -5.57
CA ASP A 278 -25.25 -6.47 -5.09
C ASP A 278 -26.19 -7.20 -6.06
N ARG A 279 -27.15 -6.47 -6.65
CA ARG A 279 -28.08 -7.00 -7.64
C ARG A 279 -27.37 -7.47 -8.93
N ALA A 280 -26.24 -6.87 -9.29
CA ALA A 280 -25.53 -7.18 -10.53
C ALA A 280 -25.03 -8.64 -10.58
N PHE A 281 -24.77 -9.26 -9.43
CA PHE A 281 -24.18 -10.60 -9.34
C PHE A 281 -25.16 -11.69 -8.90
N GLY A 282 -26.36 -11.33 -8.42
CA GLY A 282 -27.38 -12.29 -8.02
C GLY A 282 -26.87 -13.27 -6.96
N THR A 283 -26.76 -14.56 -7.32
CA THR A 283 -26.33 -15.64 -6.42
C THR A 283 -24.84 -15.97 -6.50
N GLU A 284 -24.16 -15.62 -7.60
CA GLU A 284 -22.73 -15.88 -7.80
C GLU A 284 -21.94 -14.60 -7.52
N VAL A 285 -21.60 -14.40 -6.25
CA VAL A 285 -20.96 -13.16 -5.80
C VAL A 285 -19.43 -13.28 -5.96
N PRO A 286 -18.78 -12.33 -6.67
CA PRO A 286 -17.32 -12.26 -6.72
C PRO A 286 -16.72 -12.09 -5.33
N LYS A 287 -15.47 -12.53 -5.13
CA LYS A 287 -14.79 -12.31 -3.83
C LYS A 287 -14.60 -10.82 -3.60
N VAL A 288 -15.07 -10.30 -2.47
CA VAL A 288 -14.88 -8.88 -2.09
C VAL A 288 -14.02 -8.80 -0.85
N VAL A 289 -12.85 -8.18 -0.96
CA VAL A 289 -11.96 -7.92 0.17
C VAL A 289 -11.84 -6.41 0.34
N SER A 290 -12.14 -5.91 1.53
CA SER A 290 -12.11 -4.49 1.85
C SER A 290 -11.11 -4.21 2.97
N TYR A 291 -10.21 -3.30 2.69
CA TYR A 291 -9.18 -2.82 3.60
C TYR A 291 -9.49 -1.39 4.00
N PHE A 292 -9.27 -1.05 5.27
CA PHE A 292 -9.48 0.30 5.79
C PHE A 292 -8.33 0.73 6.69
N GLU A 293 -8.16 2.05 6.83
CA GLU A 293 -7.15 2.61 7.75
C GLU A 293 -7.62 2.39 9.19
N THR A 294 -6.72 1.88 10.04
CA THR A 294 -6.97 1.73 11.49
C THR A 294 -6.42 2.90 12.29
N ILE A 295 -5.61 3.75 11.67
CA ILE A 295 -4.96 4.92 12.26
C ILE A 295 -5.65 6.20 11.76
N THR A 296 -5.89 7.15 12.65
CA THR A 296 -6.54 8.42 12.29
C THR A 296 -5.63 9.31 11.46
N SER A 297 -6.11 9.67 10.26
CA SER A 297 -5.48 10.68 9.41
C SER A 297 -5.63 12.11 10.02
N PRO A 298 -4.61 12.99 9.92
CA PRO A 298 -4.68 14.36 10.40
C PRO A 298 -5.86 15.16 9.81
N THR A 299 -6.61 15.88 10.64
CA THR A 299 -7.72 16.75 10.19
C THR A 299 -7.18 18.00 9.49
N ALA A 300 -7.84 18.40 8.41
CA ALA A 300 -7.45 19.57 7.64
C ALA A 300 -8.08 20.87 8.14
N ILE A 301 -7.29 21.94 8.19
CA ILE A 301 -7.72 23.28 8.61
C ILE A 301 -7.40 24.28 7.49
N LYS A 302 -8.32 25.21 7.24
CA LYS A 302 -8.14 26.31 6.27
C LYS A 302 -7.29 27.41 6.92
N SER A 303 -6.12 27.70 6.35
CA SER A 303 -5.26 28.84 6.72
C SER A 303 -5.41 29.97 5.69
N GLU A 304 -5.40 31.24 6.15
CA GLU A 304 -5.60 32.43 5.32
C GLU A 304 -4.45 32.73 4.34
N GLU A 305 -3.24 32.21 4.57
CA GLU A 305 -2.06 32.60 3.76
C GLU A 305 -1.61 31.57 2.71
N LYS A 306 -2.08 30.32 2.78
CA LYS A 306 -1.86 29.28 1.75
C LYS A 306 -2.83 28.14 2.01
N ALA A 307 -3.71 27.87 1.04
CA ALA A 307 -4.55 26.68 1.06
C ALA A 307 -3.68 25.43 0.79
N ARG A 308 -2.87 25.00 1.78
CA ARG A 308 -2.14 23.72 1.87
C ARG A 308 -1.23 23.72 3.10
N THR A 309 -1.80 23.45 4.28
CA THR A 309 -1.06 22.87 5.41
C THR A 309 -2.07 22.20 6.32
N ALA A 310 -2.07 20.87 6.38
CA ALA A 310 -2.76 20.13 7.43
C ALA A 310 -1.97 20.33 8.73
N GLN A 311 -2.54 21.06 9.68
CA GLN A 311 -2.01 21.18 11.03
C GLN A 311 -2.70 20.12 11.89
N ARG A 312 -1.95 19.24 12.56
CA ARG A 312 -2.51 18.24 13.50
C ARG A 312 -3.18 18.99 14.66
N VAL A 313 -4.52 19.01 14.68
CA VAL A 313 -5.32 19.44 15.84
C VAL A 313 -6.23 18.28 16.23
N TYR A 314 -6.13 17.85 17.49
CA TYR A 314 -7.07 16.91 18.09
C TYR A 314 -8.35 17.66 18.44
N PRO A 315 -9.55 17.22 18.01
CA PRO A 315 -10.79 17.79 18.52
C PRO A 315 -10.84 17.57 20.04
N SER A 316 -11.07 18.64 20.79
CA SER A 316 -11.28 18.57 22.24
C SER A 316 -12.62 17.94 22.62
N ASP A 317 -13.50 17.64 21.66
CA ASP A 317 -14.85 17.16 21.95
C ASP A 317 -15.29 16.06 20.97
N GLY A 318 -15.33 14.81 21.47
CA GLY A 318 -16.44 13.88 21.30
C GLY A 318 -16.73 13.20 19.95
N GLU A 319 -16.39 13.74 18.79
CA GLU A 319 -16.81 13.14 17.50
C GLU A 319 -15.75 12.24 16.87
N ASN A 320 -15.59 11.06 17.47
CA ASN A 320 -14.79 9.96 16.93
C ASN A 320 -15.44 9.37 15.66
N VAL A 321 -14.67 9.24 14.57
CA VAL A 321 -15.08 8.46 13.38
C VAL A 321 -14.64 7.01 13.57
N ARG A 322 -15.54 6.15 14.07
CA ARG A 322 -15.40 4.69 14.00
C ARG A 322 -16.15 4.18 12.76
N PHE A 323 -15.50 3.37 11.93
CA PHE A 323 -16.19 2.48 11.00
C PHE A 323 -16.59 1.23 11.78
N ARG A 324 -17.87 0.84 11.72
CA ARG A 324 -18.45 -0.28 12.49
C ARG A 324 -19.14 -1.23 11.51
N LEU A 325 -18.77 -2.51 11.51
CA LEU A 325 -19.54 -3.57 10.86
C LEU A 325 -20.75 -3.97 11.74
N PRO A 326 -21.93 -4.33 11.18
CA PRO A 326 -23.05 -4.86 11.95
C PRO A 326 -22.77 -6.28 12.47
N GLU A 327 -23.28 -6.61 13.66
CA GLU A 327 -23.26 -7.97 14.23
C GLU A 327 -24.20 -8.91 13.44
N GLY A 328 -23.75 -10.13 13.09
CA GLY A 328 -24.69 -11.20 12.70
C GLY A 328 -24.29 -12.27 11.68
N PHE A 329 -23.02 -12.51 11.34
CA PHE A 329 -22.67 -13.63 10.44
C PHE A 329 -21.66 -14.57 11.12
N ARG A 330 -22.17 -15.62 11.76
CA ARG A 330 -21.42 -16.79 12.25
C ARG A 330 -21.74 -17.99 11.37
N ASP A 331 -20.74 -18.86 11.25
CA ASP A 331 -20.76 -20.29 10.88
C ASP A 331 -20.59 -20.70 9.40
N GLY A 332 -19.57 -21.55 9.13
CA GLY A 332 -19.62 -22.57 8.07
C GLY A 332 -18.30 -22.95 7.33
N ALA A 333 -17.55 -23.92 7.87
CA ALA A 333 -16.59 -24.93 7.34
C ALA A 333 -15.98 -24.95 5.88
N PRO A 334 -14.81 -25.63 5.66
CA PRO A 334 -13.87 -25.37 4.54
C PRO A 334 -13.84 -26.41 3.39
N TYR A 335 -13.29 -26.01 2.23
CA TYR A 335 -13.00 -26.86 1.05
C TYR A 335 -11.48 -26.89 0.74
N THR A 336 -10.95 -28.06 0.34
CA THR A 336 -9.51 -28.37 0.22
C THR A 336 -9.02 -28.26 -1.24
N PRO A 337 -7.89 -27.61 -1.56
CA PRO A 337 -7.27 -27.74 -2.89
C PRO A 337 -6.20 -28.84 -2.94
N LEU A 338 -6.19 -29.54 -4.08
CA LEU A 338 -5.32 -30.63 -4.46
C LEU A 338 -3.84 -30.22 -4.54
N ARG A 339 -2.97 -31.12 -4.06
CA ARG A 339 -1.51 -31.12 -4.26
C ARG A 339 -1.16 -31.14 -5.75
N SER A 340 -0.26 -30.26 -6.17
CA SER A 340 0.68 -30.52 -7.27
C SER A 340 2.11 -30.27 -6.79
N GLN A 341 3.02 -31.10 -7.27
CA GLN A 341 4.36 -31.32 -6.75
C GLN A 341 5.37 -30.24 -7.21
N GLY A 342 6.24 -29.83 -6.29
CA GLY A 342 7.65 -29.53 -6.58
C GLY A 342 7.99 -28.15 -7.14
N ASN A 343 8.21 -27.16 -6.24
CA ASN A 343 9.49 -26.44 -6.07
C ASN A 343 9.34 -25.31 -5.04
N ARG A 344 10.32 -25.21 -4.14
CA ARG A 344 10.41 -24.19 -3.07
C ARG A 344 10.63 -22.80 -3.66
N LEU A 345 9.72 -21.87 -3.38
CA LEU A 345 9.94 -20.42 -3.43
C LEU A 345 9.61 -19.84 -2.05
N ASP A 346 10.56 -19.09 -1.49
CA ASP A 346 10.43 -18.39 -0.22
C ASP A 346 9.25 -17.41 -0.26
N GLN A 347 8.31 -17.59 0.67
CA GLN A 347 7.15 -16.71 0.84
C GLN A 347 7.60 -15.35 1.37
N THR A 348 7.70 -14.38 0.47
CA THR A 348 7.84 -12.97 0.82
C THR A 348 6.44 -12.41 1.02
N TYR A 349 6.08 -12.02 2.25
CA TYR A 349 4.83 -11.31 2.53
C TYR A 349 4.83 -9.98 1.73
N GLY A 350 4.07 -9.93 0.64
CA GLY A 350 3.88 -8.72 -0.15
C GLY A 350 3.16 -7.65 0.67
N GLN A 351 3.87 -6.57 1.02
CA GLN A 351 3.27 -5.37 1.60
C GLN A 351 2.48 -4.61 0.51
N LEU A 352 1.15 -4.63 0.59
CA LEU A 352 0.27 -3.79 -0.22
C LEU A 352 0.30 -2.37 0.33
N ALA A 353 1.02 -1.47 -0.33
CA ALA A 353 1.18 -0.09 0.12
C ALA A 353 0.47 0.90 -0.81
N MET A 354 -0.42 1.72 -0.26
CA MET A 354 -1.10 2.80 -0.99
C MET A 354 -0.83 4.15 -0.34
N HIS A 355 -0.82 5.19 -1.16
CA HIS A 355 -0.48 6.54 -0.74
C HIS A 355 -1.64 7.51 -1.01
N ASN A 356 -1.99 8.31 -0.01
CA ASN A 356 -2.61 9.62 -0.21
C ASN A 356 -1.56 10.69 0.14
N ASP A 357 -1.76 11.96 -0.24
CA ASP A 357 -0.77 13.04 -0.06
C ASP A 357 -0.22 13.21 1.39
N ASN A 358 -0.80 12.53 2.39
CA ASN A 358 -0.52 12.66 3.81
C ASN A 358 0.26 11.49 4.47
N GLY A 359 0.56 10.36 3.80
CA GLY A 359 1.34 9.28 4.43
C GLY A 359 1.16 7.87 3.83
N TRP A 360 1.83 6.87 4.44
CA TRP A 360 1.59 5.44 4.16
C TRP A 360 0.26 5.02 4.77
N ILE A 361 -0.49 4.19 4.06
CA ILE A 361 -1.71 3.61 4.60
C ILE A 361 -1.45 2.14 4.95
N HIS A 362 -1.51 1.82 6.24
CA HIS A 362 -1.50 0.45 6.74
C HIS A 362 -2.90 -0.14 6.66
N PHE A 363 -3.01 -1.28 5.98
CA PHE A 363 -4.25 -2.03 5.82
C PHE A 363 -4.14 -3.36 6.56
N SER A 364 -5.04 -3.60 7.51
CA SER A 364 -5.11 -4.87 8.24
C SER A 364 -6.07 -5.83 7.53
N LEU A 365 -5.69 -7.11 7.45
CA LEU A 365 -6.58 -8.22 7.12
C LEU A 365 -7.26 -8.70 8.40
N GLU A 366 -8.59 -8.84 8.38
CA GLU A 366 -9.29 -9.78 9.26
C GLU A 366 -9.94 -10.82 8.34
N ASP A 367 -9.44 -12.05 8.37
CA ASP A 367 -10.10 -13.19 7.76
C ASP A 367 -10.44 -14.19 8.87
N GLU A 368 -11.71 -14.59 8.94
CA GLU A 368 -12.20 -15.63 9.83
C GLU A 368 -12.00 -17.00 9.17
N THR A 369 -11.24 -17.91 9.80
CA THR A 369 -11.65 -19.28 10.20
C THR A 369 -10.50 -20.31 10.29
N SER A 370 -10.55 -21.08 11.40
CA SER A 370 -10.08 -22.48 11.63
C SER A 370 -8.62 -22.78 12.06
N SER A 371 -8.52 -23.47 13.21
CA SER A 371 -7.34 -24.10 13.83
C SER A 371 -7.05 -25.52 13.28
N PHE A 372 -5.79 -26.01 13.35
CA PHE A 372 -5.34 -27.28 13.97
C PHE A 372 -3.89 -27.72 13.61
N THR A 373 -3.39 -28.69 14.38
CA THR A 373 -2.03 -29.13 14.77
C THR A 373 -1.16 -29.89 13.75
N PHE A 374 0.17 -29.79 13.95
CA PHE A 374 1.27 -30.40 13.17
C PHE A 374 1.53 -31.90 13.43
N THR A 375 2.07 -32.61 12.44
CA THR A 375 2.92 -33.81 12.60
C THR A 375 4.18 -33.73 11.72
N GLU A 376 5.32 -34.14 12.27
CA GLU A 376 6.69 -33.97 11.75
C GLU A 376 7.08 -34.95 10.62
N GLY A 377 8.03 -34.52 9.78
CA GLY A 377 8.82 -35.35 8.87
C GLY A 377 10.14 -34.65 8.49
N THR A 378 11.26 -35.36 8.70
CA THR A 378 12.64 -34.87 8.89
C THR A 378 13.55 -34.77 7.64
N LYS A 379 14.55 -33.88 7.73
CA LYS A 379 15.97 -33.90 7.22
C LYS A 379 16.24 -33.93 5.69
N ASP A 380 17.31 -33.35 5.12
CA ASP A 380 18.58 -32.78 5.61
C ASP A 380 19.23 -31.93 4.49
N SER A 381 19.96 -30.86 4.84
CA SER A 381 21.31 -30.49 4.33
C SER A 381 21.63 -28.98 4.51
N SER A 382 22.56 -28.69 5.44
CA SER A 382 23.18 -27.39 5.81
C SER A 382 24.43 -27.10 4.92
N PRO A 383 25.19 -25.96 5.04
CA PRO A 383 25.33 -25.06 6.20
C PRO A 383 25.56 -23.54 5.96
N LEU A 384 25.18 -22.74 6.98
CA LEU A 384 25.99 -21.74 7.74
C LEU A 384 25.09 -21.19 8.89
N PRO A 385 25.63 -20.63 10.00
CA PRO A 385 25.14 -20.87 11.35
C PRO A 385 23.78 -20.21 11.62
N ILE A 386 22.73 -21.03 11.49
CA ILE A 386 21.40 -20.78 12.04
C ILE A 386 21.54 -20.94 13.56
N CYS A 387 21.04 -19.97 14.32
CA CYS A 387 20.90 -20.14 15.75
C CYS A 387 19.82 -21.20 15.99
N THR A 388 20.22 -22.47 16.11
CA THR A 388 19.35 -23.58 16.49
C THR A 388 19.05 -23.48 17.97
N HIS A 389 18.03 -22.70 18.32
CA HIS A 389 17.25 -22.99 19.51
C HIS A 389 15.87 -23.41 19.02
N THR A 390 15.67 -24.72 18.90
CA THR A 390 14.36 -25.35 19.11
C THR A 390 14.05 -25.24 20.59
N GLY A 391 13.78 -24.03 21.03
CA GLY A 391 13.03 -23.75 22.25
C GLY A 391 11.58 -23.63 21.81
N ASN A 392 10.72 -24.41 22.46
CA ASN A 392 9.28 -24.35 22.27
C ASN A 392 8.78 -23.04 22.92
N ASP A 393 9.13 -21.89 22.32
CA ASP A 393 9.01 -20.58 22.98
C ASP A 393 7.57 -20.06 23.04
N GLY A 394 6.58 -20.87 22.65
CA GLY A 394 5.17 -20.70 23.02
C GLY A 394 4.44 -19.51 22.42
N ILE A 395 5.12 -18.59 21.73
CA ILE A 395 4.50 -17.43 21.07
C ILE A 395 4.00 -17.87 19.68
N GLN A 396 2.96 -18.70 19.65
CA GLN A 396 2.15 -18.90 18.44
C GLN A 396 1.08 -17.79 18.37
N ASN A 397 0.94 -17.15 17.21
CA ASN A 397 -0.14 -16.21 16.88
C ASN A 397 -0.15 -14.83 17.59
N ASN A 398 1.02 -14.22 17.87
CA ASN A 398 1.10 -12.86 18.44
C ASN A 398 0.37 -12.69 19.80
N LYS A 399 0.07 -13.77 20.52
CA LYS A 399 -0.50 -13.71 21.86
C LYS A 399 0.60 -13.81 22.90
N TRP A 400 0.69 -12.79 23.76
CA TRP A 400 1.61 -12.72 24.89
C TRP A 400 0.81 -13.06 26.15
N PRO A 401 1.00 -14.24 26.76
CA PRO A 401 0.26 -14.60 27.96
C PRO A 401 0.53 -13.62 29.09
N GLU A 402 -0.54 -13.21 29.78
CA GLU A 402 -0.49 -12.30 30.92
C GLU A 402 0.27 -12.95 32.09
N GLY A 403 1.12 -12.18 32.77
CA GLY A 403 1.96 -12.67 33.87
C GLY A 403 3.25 -13.40 33.46
N GLU A 404 3.57 -13.50 32.16
CA GLU A 404 4.85 -14.04 31.68
C GLU A 404 5.90 -12.92 31.53
N HIS A 405 7.16 -13.25 31.84
CA HIS A 405 8.28 -12.30 31.76
C HIS A 405 9.23 -12.63 30.61
N TYR A 406 9.70 -11.59 29.93
CA TYR A 406 10.51 -11.70 28.72
C TYR A 406 11.81 -10.89 28.82
N GLU A 407 12.88 -11.46 28.29
CA GLU A 407 14.07 -10.72 27.89
C GLU A 407 13.87 -10.21 26.46
N ILE A 408 14.13 -8.93 26.21
CA ILE A 408 14.13 -8.35 24.86
C ILE A 408 15.58 -8.26 24.39
N VAL A 409 15.94 -9.07 23.39
CA VAL A 409 17.32 -9.30 22.95
C VAL A 409 17.51 -8.79 21.52
N PRO A 410 18.37 -7.78 21.26
CA PRO A 410 18.61 -7.29 19.91
C PRO A 410 19.40 -8.32 19.07
N MET A 411 19.04 -8.46 17.81
CA MET A 411 19.72 -9.41 16.91
C MET A 411 21.17 -9.03 16.62
N CYS A 412 21.51 -7.73 16.62
CA CYS A 412 22.90 -7.27 16.48
C CYS A 412 23.79 -7.58 17.71
N ALA A 413 23.21 -7.97 18.85
CA ALA A 413 23.95 -8.18 20.10
C ALA A 413 23.27 -9.22 21.01
N GLN A 414 23.26 -10.49 20.61
CA GLN A 414 22.56 -11.56 21.33
C GLN A 414 23.10 -11.87 22.74
N GLY A 415 24.29 -11.36 23.10
CA GLY A 415 24.85 -11.41 24.45
C GLY A 415 24.33 -10.30 25.37
N MET A 416 23.50 -9.38 24.85
CA MET A 416 22.94 -8.24 25.55
C MET A 416 21.40 -8.32 25.58
N ASN A 417 20.77 -7.59 26.49
CA ASN A 417 19.32 -7.39 26.53
C ASN A 417 18.97 -5.93 26.87
N LEU A 418 17.71 -5.55 26.66
CA LEU A 418 17.21 -4.22 27.02
C LEU A 418 16.98 -4.13 28.52
N SER A 419 17.42 -3.03 29.11
CA SER A 419 17.20 -2.72 30.52
C SER A 419 17.12 -1.20 30.73
N LEU A 420 16.34 -0.78 31.72
CA LEU A 420 16.45 0.58 32.24
C LEU A 420 17.84 0.76 32.84
N TRP A 421 18.51 1.87 32.49
CA TRP A 421 19.90 2.07 32.89
C TRP A 421 20.10 1.87 34.40
N ARG A 422 21.01 0.96 34.76
CA ARG A 422 21.33 0.56 36.14
C ARG A 422 20.13 0.06 36.97
N GLY A 423 19.05 -0.40 36.34
CA GLY A 423 17.85 -0.87 37.05
C GLY A 423 17.11 0.22 37.83
N SER A 424 17.22 1.47 37.39
CA SER A 424 16.59 2.61 38.06
C SER A 424 15.06 2.49 38.10
N HIS A 425 14.47 3.07 39.14
CA HIS A 425 13.03 3.22 39.32
C HIS A 425 12.56 4.65 38.99
N GLU A 426 13.47 5.54 38.58
CA GLU A 426 13.13 6.93 38.29
C GLU A 426 12.51 7.09 36.89
N PRO A 427 11.34 7.75 36.76
CA PRO A 427 10.79 8.14 35.47
C PRO A 427 11.77 9.00 34.67
N GLY A 428 11.82 8.80 33.36
CA GLY A 428 12.82 9.45 32.49
C GLY A 428 14.12 8.65 32.33
N THR A 429 14.31 7.55 33.07
CA THR A 429 15.50 6.69 32.95
C THR A 429 15.59 6.10 31.55
N GLN A 430 16.72 6.33 30.88
CA GLN A 430 16.96 5.83 29.52
C GLN A 430 17.13 4.30 29.47
N VAL A 431 16.62 3.69 28.40
CA VAL A 431 16.83 2.28 28.08
C VAL A 431 18.11 2.08 27.29
N ARG A 432 18.90 1.10 27.72
CA ARG A 432 20.21 0.77 27.15
C ARG A 432 20.42 -0.74 27.16
N LEU A 433 21.44 -1.19 26.44
CA LEU A 433 21.86 -2.58 26.45
C LEU A 433 22.65 -2.93 27.72
N TYR A 434 22.35 -4.10 28.30
CA TYR A 434 23.06 -4.69 29.44
C TYR A 434 23.46 -6.14 29.15
N PRO A 435 24.52 -6.68 29.78
CA PRO A 435 24.89 -8.08 29.66
C PRO A 435 23.75 -9.00 30.08
N ARG A 436 23.42 -9.95 29.21
CA ARG A 436 22.29 -10.87 29.40
C ARG A 436 22.46 -11.82 30.60
N LYS A 437 23.70 -12.17 30.94
CA LYS A 437 24.03 -13.09 32.04
C LYS A 437 24.85 -12.39 33.14
N PRO A 438 24.55 -12.63 34.42
CA PRO A 438 23.43 -13.43 34.94
C PRO A 438 22.07 -12.75 34.68
N LEU A 439 20.99 -13.54 34.58
CA LEU A 439 19.65 -13.01 34.39
C LEU A 439 19.24 -12.19 35.62
N ARG A 440 18.74 -10.97 35.42
CA ARG A 440 18.33 -10.06 36.50
C ARG A 440 16.92 -9.55 36.22
N ALA A 441 16.14 -9.32 37.28
CA ALA A 441 14.82 -8.70 37.17
C ALA A 441 14.88 -7.34 36.45
N THR A 442 16.00 -6.61 36.58
CA THR A 442 16.24 -5.31 35.93
C THR A 442 16.20 -5.36 34.40
N SER A 443 16.32 -6.54 33.79
CA SER A 443 16.28 -6.74 32.33
C SER A 443 15.07 -7.57 31.87
N LEU A 444 14.09 -7.75 32.75
CA LEU A 444 12.85 -8.46 32.43
C LEU A 444 11.73 -7.46 32.15
N TRP A 445 10.91 -7.82 31.17
CA TRP A 445 9.78 -7.03 30.70
C TRP A 445 8.51 -7.89 30.66
N GLU A 446 7.40 -7.29 31.05
CA GLU A 446 6.06 -7.83 30.87
C GLU A 446 5.42 -7.19 29.65
N ILE A 447 4.72 -7.98 28.83
CA ILE A 447 4.02 -7.51 27.63
C ILE A 447 2.53 -7.53 27.92
N VAL A 448 1.97 -6.35 28.16
CA VAL A 448 0.58 -6.17 28.59
C VAL A 448 -0.25 -5.66 27.40
N ASP A 449 -1.40 -6.28 27.13
CA ASP A 449 -2.32 -5.85 26.08
C ASP A 449 -2.85 -4.43 26.38
N ALA A 450 -2.65 -3.51 25.44
CA ALA A 450 -3.16 -2.14 25.50
C ALA A 450 -4.47 -1.96 24.70
N GLY A 451 -4.98 -3.05 24.11
CA GLY A 451 -6.12 -3.10 23.20
C GLY A 451 -5.73 -2.80 21.75
N ARG A 452 -6.57 -3.24 20.80
CA ARG A 452 -6.40 -3.01 19.34
C ARG A 452 -5.09 -3.57 18.75
N GLY A 453 -4.50 -4.59 19.37
CA GLY A 453 -3.23 -5.19 18.92
C GLY A 453 -1.98 -4.41 19.33
N GLU A 454 -2.13 -3.41 20.20
CA GLU A 454 -1.07 -2.62 20.79
C GLU A 454 -0.64 -3.22 22.14
N TYR A 455 0.60 -2.99 22.53
CA TYR A 455 1.16 -3.50 23.78
C TYR A 455 1.85 -2.42 24.59
N HIS A 456 1.73 -2.54 25.91
CA HIS A 456 2.62 -1.92 26.87
C HIS A 456 3.77 -2.87 27.17
N ILE A 457 4.99 -2.34 27.16
CA ILE A 457 6.20 -3.09 27.55
C ILE A 457 6.61 -2.54 28.92
N VAL A 458 6.39 -3.31 29.99
CA VAL A 458 6.50 -2.85 31.37
C VAL A 458 7.73 -3.49 32.02
N SER A 459 8.60 -2.68 32.61
CA SER A 459 9.77 -3.18 33.35
C SER A 459 9.32 -3.93 34.59
N VAL A 460 9.66 -5.22 34.69
CA VAL A 460 9.28 -6.06 35.85
C VAL A 460 9.91 -5.54 37.15
N ASN A 461 11.12 -4.98 37.06
CA ASN A 461 11.83 -4.47 38.24
C ASN A 461 11.25 -3.17 38.79
N SER A 462 10.77 -2.27 37.94
CA SER A 462 10.40 -0.90 38.35
C SER A 462 8.94 -0.53 38.11
N GLY A 463 8.18 -1.34 37.36
CA GLY A 463 6.83 -1.02 36.91
C GLY A 463 6.77 0.11 35.87
N LEU A 464 7.91 0.63 35.40
CA LEU A 464 7.94 1.70 34.42
C LEU A 464 7.64 1.17 33.02
N TYR A 465 6.81 1.91 32.29
CA TYR A 465 6.45 1.63 30.90
C TYR A 465 7.55 2.10 29.97
N LEU A 466 7.87 1.29 28.96
CA LEU A 466 8.75 1.67 27.87
C LEU A 466 8.09 2.79 27.05
N CYS A 467 8.76 3.93 26.92
CA CYS A 467 8.23 5.11 26.24
C CYS A 467 9.29 5.75 25.33
N ALA A 468 8.84 6.43 24.27
CA ALA A 468 9.68 7.23 23.40
C ALA A 468 9.59 8.73 23.73
N GLU A 469 10.72 9.46 23.71
CA GLU A 469 10.77 10.90 24.09
C GLU A 469 10.08 11.83 23.09
N GLY A 470 9.80 11.34 21.88
CA GLY A 470 9.04 12.06 20.89
C GLY A 470 8.84 11.21 19.65
N PHE A 471 8.27 11.82 18.62
CA PHE A 471 7.80 11.14 17.41
C PHE A 471 8.72 11.40 16.21
N ASP A 472 10.05 11.34 16.42
CA ASP A 472 11.07 11.55 15.39
C ASP A 472 12.20 10.51 15.54
N ILE A 473 13.05 10.35 14.53
CA ILE A 473 14.23 9.50 14.60
C ILE A 473 15.23 10.04 15.63
N ARG A 474 16.08 9.16 16.16
CA ARG A 474 17.12 9.46 17.16
C ARG A 474 16.58 9.93 18.51
N LYS A 475 15.27 9.81 18.76
CA LYS A 475 14.68 10.05 20.08
C LYS A 475 15.00 8.91 21.03
N LYS A 476 15.27 9.25 22.29
CA LYS A 476 15.64 8.27 23.31
C LYS A 476 14.43 7.43 23.72
N ILE A 477 14.71 6.20 24.10
CA ILE A 477 13.75 5.32 24.76
C ILE A 477 13.99 5.38 26.26
N PHE A 478 12.94 5.48 27.05
CA PHE A 478 13.01 5.65 28.49
C PHE A 478 11.85 5.00 29.22
N GLY A 479 11.95 4.83 30.54
CA GLY A 479 10.87 4.34 31.41
C GLY A 479 10.05 5.48 31.99
N ASP A 480 8.71 5.38 31.99
CA ASP A 480 7.80 6.37 32.58
C ASP A 480 6.66 5.71 33.37
N VAL A 481 6.11 6.39 34.37
CA VAL A 481 4.92 5.97 35.15
C VAL A 481 3.60 6.29 34.44
N THR A 482 3.62 7.20 33.46
CA THR A 482 2.41 7.69 32.77
C THR A 482 1.93 6.78 31.62
N GLY A 483 2.51 5.59 31.48
CA GLY A 483 2.41 4.77 30.27
C GLY A 483 1.04 4.28 29.79
N PRO A 484 0.02 4.00 30.63
CA PRO A 484 -1.28 3.51 30.16
C PRO A 484 -2.03 4.52 29.27
N ASP A 485 -1.93 5.80 29.65
CA ASP A 485 -2.72 6.89 29.07
C ASP A 485 -1.99 7.59 27.90
N LYS A 486 -0.70 7.29 27.68
CA LYS A 486 0.11 7.99 26.68
C LYS A 486 0.50 7.12 25.49
N ILE A 487 0.22 7.65 24.31
CA ILE A 487 0.46 6.96 23.02
C ILE A 487 1.95 6.68 22.76
N ASN A 488 2.86 7.52 23.27
CA ASN A 488 4.31 7.32 23.13
C ASN A 488 4.86 6.14 23.95
N CYS A 489 4.02 5.49 24.78
CA CYS A 489 4.33 4.31 25.57
C CYS A 489 3.61 3.04 25.06
N ARG A 490 3.00 3.13 23.87
CA ARG A 490 2.33 2.02 23.19
C ARG A 490 3.15 1.53 22.01
N TRP A 491 3.18 0.22 21.84
CA TRP A 491 4.05 -0.44 20.88
C TRP A 491 3.29 -1.49 20.08
N ASN A 492 3.57 -1.56 18.78
CA ASN A 492 3.21 -2.73 17.98
C ASN A 492 4.40 -3.69 17.95
N ILE A 493 4.14 -4.99 18.10
CA ILE A 493 5.14 -6.04 18.01
C ILE A 493 4.84 -6.86 16.75
N LEU A 494 5.63 -6.62 15.70
CA LEU A 494 5.41 -7.18 14.37
C LEU A 494 6.42 -8.30 14.08
N PRO A 495 6.04 -9.41 13.45
CA PRO A 495 6.98 -10.47 13.12
C PRO A 495 8.01 -10.00 12.08
N ALA A 496 9.29 -10.30 12.33
CA ALA A 496 10.42 -10.06 11.42
C ALA A 496 10.95 -11.36 10.77
N GLY A 497 10.37 -12.51 11.12
CA GLY A 497 10.84 -13.84 10.72
C GLY A 497 11.85 -14.44 11.70
N ASN A 498 12.05 -15.77 11.65
CA ASN A 498 13.03 -16.50 12.47
C ASN A 498 12.94 -16.22 14.00
N GLY A 499 11.73 -16.05 14.54
CA GLY A 499 11.50 -15.73 15.96
C GLY A 499 11.83 -14.29 16.37
N CYS A 500 12.18 -13.43 15.41
CA CYS A 500 12.48 -12.02 15.63
C CYS A 500 11.25 -11.15 15.38
N HIS A 501 11.25 -9.97 15.99
CA HIS A 501 10.17 -9.01 15.91
C HIS A 501 10.70 -7.58 15.73
N TYR A 502 9.92 -6.75 15.05
CA TYR A 502 10.06 -5.30 15.05
C TYR A 502 9.18 -4.73 16.16
N ILE A 503 9.73 -3.83 16.96
CA ILE A 503 9.00 -3.10 17.99
C ILE A 503 8.79 -1.67 17.46
N THR A 504 7.56 -1.28 17.16
CA THR A 504 7.27 0.03 16.55
C THR A 504 6.42 0.89 17.48
N ASN A 505 6.72 2.18 17.56
CA ASN A 505 5.92 3.11 18.37
C ASN A 505 4.63 3.47 17.62
N VAL A 506 3.48 3.42 18.31
CA VAL A 506 2.16 3.61 17.68
C VAL A 506 1.97 5.00 17.06
N ASP A 507 2.60 6.07 17.56
CA ASP A 507 2.41 7.44 17.02
C ASP A 507 3.52 7.91 16.07
N ALA A 508 4.57 7.10 15.86
CA ALA A 508 5.74 7.55 15.12
C ALA A 508 6.12 6.69 13.90
N ASP A 509 5.51 5.51 13.71
CA ASP A 509 5.90 4.51 12.70
C ASP A 509 7.43 4.21 12.66
N PHE A 510 8.12 4.52 13.76
CA PHE A 510 9.55 4.33 13.93
C PHE A 510 9.83 3.08 14.75
N TYR A 511 10.92 2.42 14.39
CA TYR A 511 11.33 1.16 14.95
C TYR A 511 12.25 1.44 16.13
N LEU A 512 12.11 0.63 17.17
CA LEU A 512 13.13 0.49 18.17
C LEU A 512 14.43 0.07 17.48
N ASN A 513 15.55 0.72 17.84
CA ASN A 513 16.82 0.47 17.19
C ASN A 513 17.99 0.63 18.17
N VAL A 514 18.97 -0.26 18.07
CA VAL A 514 20.25 -0.10 18.75
C VAL A 514 21.13 0.85 17.94
N ALA A 515 21.36 2.04 18.49
CA ALA A 515 22.07 3.11 17.80
C ALA A 515 23.47 2.65 17.38
N GLY A 516 23.79 2.79 16.08
CA GLY A 516 25.08 2.39 15.52
C GLY A 516 25.32 0.88 15.43
N SER A 517 24.31 0.05 15.70
CA SER A 517 24.45 -1.41 15.76
C SER A 517 25.51 -1.88 16.77
N HIS A 518 25.75 -1.07 17.82
CA HIS A 518 26.70 -1.40 18.87
C HIS A 518 26.27 -2.64 19.67
N SER A 519 27.24 -3.39 20.18
CA SER A 519 27.03 -4.66 20.87
C SER A 519 27.66 -4.71 22.27
N HIS A 520 27.95 -3.56 22.88
CA HIS A 520 28.54 -3.44 24.22
C HIS A 520 27.55 -2.83 25.24
N GLU A 521 27.82 -3.04 26.54
CA GLU A 521 27.01 -2.48 27.64
C GLU A 521 26.90 -0.96 27.54
N GLY A 522 25.72 -0.42 27.79
CA GLY A 522 25.45 1.01 27.72
C GLY A 522 25.12 1.53 26.32
N SER A 523 25.12 0.67 25.29
CA SER A 523 24.63 1.02 23.96
C SER A 523 23.20 1.56 24.04
N ILE A 524 22.96 2.69 23.38
CA ILE A 524 21.71 3.43 23.49
C ILE A 524 20.66 2.83 22.55
N VAL A 525 19.43 2.71 23.06
CA VAL A 525 18.25 2.38 22.26
C VAL A 525 17.51 3.66 21.88
N ILE A 526 17.19 3.80 20.59
CA ILE A 526 16.53 4.97 20.00
C ILE A 526 15.36 4.56 19.11
N LEU A 527 14.54 5.55 18.73
CA LEU A 527 13.69 5.43 17.54
C LEU A 527 14.50 5.62 16.26
N TRP A 528 14.18 4.84 15.23
CA TRP A 528 14.81 4.94 13.92
C TRP A 528 13.81 4.66 12.80
N ARG A 529 14.16 5.09 11.58
CA ARG A 529 13.35 4.79 10.39
C ARG A 529 13.22 3.26 10.21
N PRO A 530 12.10 2.78 9.63
CA PRO A 530 11.92 1.37 9.31
C PRO A 530 13.12 0.81 8.54
N GLU A 531 13.70 -0.28 9.05
CA GLU A 531 14.91 -0.89 8.49
C GLU A 531 14.95 -2.37 8.87
N THR A 532 15.31 -3.22 7.91
CA THR A 532 15.34 -4.68 8.09
C THR A 532 16.66 -5.20 8.66
N ARG A 533 17.54 -4.31 9.15
CA ARG A 533 18.86 -4.68 9.69
C ARG A 533 18.75 -5.31 11.08
N PRO A 534 19.74 -6.15 11.50
CA PRO A 534 19.74 -6.81 12.80
C PRO A 534 19.64 -5.88 14.02
N ASN A 535 20.04 -4.62 13.90
CA ASN A 535 19.93 -3.64 15.00
C ASN A 535 18.53 -3.05 15.18
N SER A 536 17.57 -3.36 14.29
CA SER A 536 16.14 -3.03 14.42
C SER A 536 15.27 -4.26 14.75
N GLN A 537 15.87 -5.45 14.88
CA GLN A 537 15.16 -6.71 15.13
C GLN A 537 15.45 -7.20 16.55
N PHE A 538 14.42 -7.67 17.25
CA PHE A 538 14.51 -8.13 18.64
C PHE A 538 13.87 -9.51 18.81
N MET A 539 14.52 -10.38 19.57
CA MET A 539 13.95 -11.63 20.05
C MET A 539 13.35 -11.42 21.44
N PHE A 540 12.17 -11.98 21.67
CA PHE A 540 11.60 -12.08 23.01
C PHE A 540 11.87 -13.47 23.53
N LYS A 541 12.66 -13.58 24.60
CA LYS A 541 12.99 -14.85 25.23
C LYS A 541 12.27 -14.94 26.56
N ARG A 542 11.39 -15.92 26.73
CA ARG A 542 10.70 -16.15 27.99
C ARG A 542 11.72 -16.45 29.10
N ALA A 543 11.59 -15.75 30.21
CA ALA A 543 12.39 -16.00 31.41
C ALA A 543 11.80 -17.23 32.11
N THR A 544 12.56 -18.32 32.12
CA THR A 544 12.24 -19.57 32.83
C THR A 544 12.88 -19.62 34.19
#